data_AF-A0A8J2K5Y5-F1
#
_entry.id   AF-A0A8J2K5Y5-F1
#
_cell.length_a   1.000
_cell.length_b   1.000
_cell.length_c   1.000
_cell.angle_alpha   90.00
_cell.angle_beta   90.00
_cell.angle_gamma   90.00
#
_symmetry.space_group_name_H-M   'P 1'
#
loop_
_entity.id
_entity.type
_entity.pdbx_description
1 polymer ?
#
loop_
_entity_poly.entity_id
_entity_poly.type
_entity_poly.pdbx_seq_one_letter_code
_entity_poly.pdbx_strand_id
1 'polypeptide(L)'
;CDNDDLPINNDTTKFIWSIGTTDDLEHHQKRGSASVIILNPVTPPVNITESQVWEMNVKTKLPAMETTYWCTAHKSPPYTSKRHIIGFK
;
A
#
# COMPACT_ATOMS: atom_id res chain seq x y z
N CYS A 1 19.49 21.28 -20.36
CA CYS A 1 18.80 20.15 -19.70
C CYS A 1 19.34 18.87 -20.28
N ASP A 2 19.56 17.86 -19.45
CA ASP A 2 20.00 16.53 -19.84
C ASP A 2 18.78 15.67 -20.20
N ASN A 3 18.89 14.86 -21.25
CA ASN A 3 17.84 13.93 -21.70
C ASN A 3 18.13 12.48 -21.26
N ASP A 4 19.28 12.22 -20.65
CA ASP A 4 19.69 10.89 -20.19
C ASP A 4 19.20 10.58 -18.76
N ASP A 5 18.69 11.59 -18.05
CA ASP A 5 18.14 11.45 -16.70
C ASP A 5 16.68 10.96 -16.69
N LEU A 6 16.34 10.18 -15.66
CA LEU A 6 14.95 9.78 -15.41
C LEU A 6 14.14 10.97 -14.85
N PRO A 7 13.08 11.45 -15.52
CA PRO A 7 12.26 12.52 -15.00
C PRO A 7 11.45 12.07 -13.78
N ILE A 8 11.50 12.85 -12.70
CA ILE A 8 10.65 12.64 -11.52
C ILE A 8 9.26 13.20 -11.82
N ASN A 9 8.24 12.35 -11.72
CA ASN A 9 6.85 12.70 -11.99
C ASN A 9 5.90 12.10 -10.93
N ASN A 10 4.58 12.19 -11.17
CA ASN A 10 3.56 11.69 -10.26
C ASN A 10 3.34 10.17 -10.34
N ASP A 11 4.03 9.47 -11.25
CA ASP A 11 3.91 8.04 -11.40
C ASP A 11 4.78 7.29 -10.38
N THR A 12 4.64 5.96 -10.39
CA THR A 12 5.49 5.08 -9.58
C THR A 12 6.89 5.03 -10.17
N THR A 13 7.89 5.41 -9.37
CA THR A 13 9.30 5.28 -9.72
C THR A 13 9.89 4.06 -9.05
N LYS A 14 10.77 3.35 -9.77
CA LYS A 14 11.50 2.19 -9.25
C LYS A 14 12.87 2.60 -8.75
N PHE A 15 13.05 2.62 -7.44
CA PHE A 15 14.36 2.75 -6.84
C PHE A 15 15.09 1.42 -6.94
N ILE A 16 16.32 1.46 -7.43
CA ILE A 16 17.24 0.33 -7.41
C ILE A 16 18.30 0.59 -6.36
N TRP A 17 18.72 -0.46 -5.67
CA TRP A 17 19.77 -0.35 -4.67
C TRP A 17 20.67 -1.58 -4.72
N SER A 18 21.92 -1.37 -4.33
CA SER A 18 22.89 -2.42 -4.08
C SER A 18 23.76 -2.05 -2.90
N ILE A 19 24.30 -3.06 -2.21
CA ILE A 19 25.20 -2.89 -1.08
C ILE A 19 26.43 -3.76 -1.32
N GLY A 20 27.58 -3.12 -1.50
CA GLY A 20 28.89 -3.76 -1.55
C GLY A 20 29.56 -3.78 -0.17
N THR A 21 30.46 -4.74 0.05
CA THR A 21 31.37 -4.73 1.22
C THR A 21 32.65 -3.95 0.94
N THR A 22 32.99 -3.79 -0.34
CA THR A 22 34.10 -2.99 -0.85
C THR A 22 33.56 -1.96 -1.83
N ASP A 23 34.40 -1.00 -2.21
CA ASP A 23 34.08 0.06 -3.18
C ASP A 23 34.34 -0.38 -4.64
N ASP A 24 34.39 -1.70 -4.88
CA ASP A 24 34.63 -2.26 -6.20
C ASP A 24 33.33 -2.31 -7.00
N LEU A 25 33.36 -1.79 -8.22
CA LEU A 25 32.23 -1.82 -9.15
C LEU A 25 32.11 -3.22 -9.80
N GLU A 26 31.57 -4.17 -9.04
CA GLU A 26 31.30 -5.54 -9.48
C GLU A 26 29.82 -5.89 -9.47
N HIS A 27 29.47 -7.08 -9.97
CA HIS A 27 28.09 -7.55 -9.94
C HIS A 27 27.61 -7.78 -8.49
N HIS A 28 26.73 -6.90 -8.03
CA HIS A 28 26.25 -6.89 -6.65
C HIS A 28 25.43 -8.14 -6.28
N GLN A 29 25.85 -8.87 -5.24
CA GLN A 29 25.08 -9.97 -4.66
C GLN A 29 23.88 -9.49 -3.84
N LYS A 30 24.07 -8.43 -3.03
CA LYS A 30 23.00 -7.76 -2.29
C LYS A 30 22.47 -6.60 -3.10
N ARG A 31 21.35 -6.83 -3.77
CA ARG A 31 20.67 -5.83 -4.58
C ARG A 31 19.17 -6.00 -4.49
N GLY A 32 18.44 -4.97 -4.85
CA GLY A 32 17.00 -5.04 -4.92
C GLY A 32 16.40 -3.82 -5.59
N SER A 33 15.08 -3.76 -5.53
CA SER A 33 14.35 -2.61 -5.99
C SER A 33 13.11 -2.38 -5.14
N ALA A 34 12.72 -1.12 -4.99
CA ALA A 34 11.49 -0.70 -4.35
C ALA A 34 10.70 0.21 -5.29
N SER A 35 9.39 -0.04 -5.38
CA SER A 35 8.47 0.85 -6.11
C SER A 35 7.96 1.93 -5.15
N VAL A 36 8.15 3.20 -5.49
CA VAL A 36 7.79 4.34 -4.65
C VAL A 36 7.05 5.41 -5.46
N ILE A 37 6.18 6.15 -4.80
CA ILE A 37 5.63 7.40 -5.33
C ILE A 37 6.47 8.53 -4.74
N ILE A 38 7.36 9.12 -5.54
CA ILE A 38 8.32 10.14 -5.05
C ILE A 38 7.57 11.40 -4.64
N LEU A 39 6.63 11.82 -5.48
CA LEU A 39 5.82 13.03 -5.27
C LEU A 39 4.54 12.72 -4.49
N ASN A 40 4.62 11.90 -3.43
CA ASN A 40 3.44 11.52 -2.66
C ASN A 40 2.84 12.77 -1.97
N PRO A 41 1.57 13.12 -2.25
CA PRO A 41 0.96 14.28 -1.62
C PRO A 41 0.87 14.07 -0.11
N VAL A 42 1.23 15.09 0.66
CA VAL A 42 1.02 15.11 2.11
C VAL A 42 -0.49 15.08 2.35
N THR A 43 -0.99 13.93 2.77
CA THR A 43 -2.40 13.80 3.16
C THR A 43 -2.52 14.37 4.57
N PRO A 44 -3.40 15.36 4.81
CA PRO A 44 -3.58 15.90 6.16
C PRO A 44 -4.06 14.80 7.10
N PRO A 45 -3.61 14.79 8.36
CA PRO A 45 -4.07 13.81 9.34
C PRO A 45 -5.59 13.96 9.55
N VAL A 46 -6.33 12.87 9.38
CA VAL A 46 -7.76 12.83 9.71
C VAL A 46 -7.90 12.61 11.21
N ASN A 47 -8.61 13.50 11.91
CA ASN A 47 -8.95 13.28 13.31
C ASN A 47 -10.00 12.16 13.42
N ILE A 48 -9.56 10.97 13.82
CA ILE A 48 -10.40 9.77 13.96
C ILE A 48 -10.86 9.53 15.41
N THR A 49 -10.62 10.46 16.34
CA THR A 49 -10.87 10.25 17.78
C THR A 49 -12.35 9.99 18.09
N GLU A 50 -13.27 10.56 17.32
CA GLU A 50 -14.72 10.35 17.47
C GLU A 50 -15.27 9.26 16.53
N SER A 51 -14.39 8.60 15.78
CA SER A 51 -14.81 7.56 14.84
C SER A 51 -15.04 6.22 15.54
N GLN A 52 -15.92 5.41 14.96
CA GLN A 52 -16.13 4.03 15.37
C GLN A 52 -15.58 3.11 14.29
N VAL A 53 -14.87 2.06 14.71
CA VAL A 53 -14.40 1.01 13.80
C VAL A 53 -15.47 -0.07 13.69
N TRP A 54 -15.94 -0.35 12.48
CA TRP A 54 -16.75 -1.52 12.19
C TRP A 54 -15.88 -2.60 11.57
N GLU A 55 -15.60 -3.65 12.32
CA GLU A 55 -14.81 -4.79 11.84
C GLU A 55 -15.67 -5.71 10.95
N MET A 56 -15.23 -5.90 9.71
CA MET A 56 -15.80 -6.87 8.78
C MET A 56 -14.80 -8.00 8.56
N ASN A 57 -14.92 -9.08 9.34
CA ASN A 57 -14.04 -10.24 9.24
C ASN A 57 -14.84 -11.53 9.02
N VAL A 58 -14.25 -12.49 8.30
CA VAL A 58 -14.82 -13.82 8.10
C VAL A 58 -13.72 -14.85 8.30
N LYS A 59 -14.00 -15.86 9.13
CA LYS A 59 -13.14 -17.04 9.23
C LYS A 59 -13.66 -18.09 8.26
N THR A 60 -12.89 -18.39 7.22
CA THR A 60 -13.23 -19.41 6.22
C THR A 60 -12.01 -20.25 5.86
N LYS A 61 -12.25 -21.45 5.33
CA LYS A 61 -11.20 -22.31 4.79
C LYS A 61 -11.00 -21.97 3.31
N LEU A 62 -9.78 -21.59 2.93
CA LEU A 62 -9.46 -21.32 1.54
C LEU A 62 -9.58 -22.61 0.70
N PRO A 63 -10.26 -22.59 -0.46
CA PRO A 63 -10.27 -23.71 -1.38
C PRO A 63 -8.88 -24.02 -1.93
N ALA A 64 -8.64 -25.28 -2.28
CA ALA A 64 -7.39 -25.72 -2.92
C ALA A 64 -7.39 -25.40 -4.43
N MET A 65 -7.59 -24.13 -4.77
CA MET A 65 -7.59 -23.61 -6.14
C MET A 65 -6.49 -22.56 -6.28
N GLU A 66 -5.90 -22.45 -7.48
CA GLU A 66 -4.84 -21.46 -7.76
C GLU A 66 -5.33 -20.02 -7.56
N THR A 67 -6.61 -19.74 -7.82
CA THR A 67 -7.22 -18.44 -7.58
C THR A 67 -8.66 -18.63 -7.10
N THR A 68 -9.06 -17.91 -6.06
CA THR A 68 -10.43 -17.92 -5.51
C THR A 68 -10.87 -16.48 -5.27
N TYR A 69 -12.04 -16.12 -5.80
CA TYR A 69 -12.75 -14.90 -5.41
C TYR A 69 -13.76 -15.25 -4.33
N TRP A 70 -13.78 -14.49 -3.23
CA TRP A 70 -14.62 -14.76 -2.08
C TRP A 70 -15.46 -13.55 -1.70
N CYS A 71 -16.77 -13.72 -1.63
CA CYS A 71 -17.71 -12.66 -1.28
C CYS A 71 -18.40 -12.97 0.05
N THR A 72 -18.59 -11.95 0.88
CA THR A 72 -19.38 -12.04 2.13
C THR A 72 -20.25 -10.81 2.28
N ALA A 73 -21.40 -10.98 2.93
CA ALA A 73 -22.29 -9.88 3.29
C ALA A 73 -22.24 -9.68 4.81
N HIS A 74 -22.04 -8.44 5.25
CA HIS A 74 -21.97 -8.08 6.66
C HIS A 74 -23.12 -7.13 6.99
N LYS A 75 -23.87 -7.43 8.05
CA LYS A 75 -24.87 -6.50 8.58
C LYS A 75 -24.16 -5.46 9.45
N SER A 76 -24.46 -4.19 9.22
CA SER A 76 -23.90 -3.12 10.04
C SER A 76 -24.34 -3.24 11.51
N PRO A 77 -23.55 -2.72 12.46
CA PRO A 77 -24.03 -2.49 13.82
C PRO A 77 -25.30 -1.64 13.82
N PRO A 78 -26.17 -1.80 14.84
CA PRO A 78 -27.34 -0.95 14.96
C PRO A 78 -26.90 0.49 15.28
N TYR A 79 -27.30 1.43 14.42
CA TYR A 79 -27.07 2.86 14.63
C TYR A 79 -28.40 3.59 14.78
N THR A 80 -28.46 4.56 15.68
CA THR A 80 -29.63 5.41 15.91
C THR A 80 -29.76 6.53 14.88
N SER A 81 -28.72 6.78 14.09
CA SER A 81 -28.66 7.81 13.06
C SER A 81 -27.72 7.41 11.91
N LYS A 82 -27.81 8.12 10.79
CA LYS A 82 -26.93 7.92 9.62
C LYS A 82 -25.46 8.17 10.01
N ARG A 83 -24.57 7.30 9.54
CA ARG A 83 -23.11 7.41 9.69
C ARG A 83 -22.45 7.56 8.32
N HIS A 84 -21.27 8.20 8.28
CA HIS A 84 -20.43 8.30 7.09
C HIS A 84 -19.17 7.45 7.28
N ILE A 85 -18.78 6.71 6.24
CA ILE A 85 -17.50 6.00 6.21
C ILE A 85 -16.45 7.03 5.79
N ILE A 86 -15.53 7.32 6.70
CA ILE A 86 -14.47 8.33 6.50
C ILE A 86 -13.08 7.72 6.28
N GLY A 87 -12.97 6.39 6.36
CA GLY A 87 -11.75 5.64 6.17
C GLY A 87 -11.99 4.14 6.22
N PHE A 88 -11.05 3.38 5.68
CA PHE A 88 -10.98 1.92 5.76
C PHE A 88 -9.51 1.53 5.88
N LYS A 89 -9.26 0.36 6.46
CA LYS A 89 -7.92 -0.22 6.60
C LYS A 89 -7.99 -1.70 6.31
#